data_AF-A0ABD2AY20-F1
#
_entry.id   AF-A0ABD2AY20-F1
#
_cell.length_a   1.000
_cell.length_b   1.000
_cell.length_c   1.000
_cell.angle_alpha   90.00
_cell.angle_beta   90.00
_cell.angle_gamma   90.00
#
_symmetry.space_group_name_H-M   'P 1'
#
loop_
_entity.id
_entity.type
_entity.pdbx_description
1 polymer ?
#
loop_
_entity_poly.entity_id
_entity_poly.type
_entity_poly.pdbx_seq_one_letter_code
_entity_poly.pdbx_strand_id
1 'polypeptide(L)'
;MPTLFTGDNSDSDGELKVNTDYAQNYDNFRKKEELNKLKTKYGVDLNTAVSLDNEEVESDSSSSSSEEDSEGDKLNEQFDKEFYRTLARLKKKDPLIYDKKTTFFNNIEDQVNEAEKNDEQKKKKKEKVMFLRDYERKIITEREGKYSDTEDEVEIEQKKDPTYIEEQRLLKESFKKAFNDEDEDIELLKPKEKSETEKQQVN
;
A
#
# COMPACT_ATOMS: atom_id res chain seq x y z
N MET A 1 -33.04 39.51 -20.82
CA MET A 1 -32.66 38.28 -20.08
C MET A 1 -33.67 38.09 -18.97
N PRO A 2 -34.45 36.99 -18.93
CA PRO A 2 -35.45 36.79 -17.88
C PRO A 2 -34.75 36.45 -16.56
N THR A 3 -35.14 37.15 -15.49
CA THR A 3 -34.69 36.92 -14.10
C THR A 3 -35.43 35.71 -13.53
N LEU A 4 -34.84 34.53 -13.68
CA LEU A 4 -35.43 33.23 -13.37
C LEU A 4 -35.56 32.88 -11.87
N PHE A 5 -35.20 33.78 -10.94
CA PHE A 5 -35.13 33.46 -9.51
C PHE A 5 -35.77 34.49 -8.55
N THR A 6 -36.48 35.51 -9.03
CA THR A 6 -37.18 36.47 -8.14
C THR A 6 -38.63 36.06 -7.83
N GLY A 7 -38.92 34.76 -7.89
CA GLY A 7 -40.22 34.20 -7.52
C GLY A 7 -40.22 33.80 -6.06
N ASP A 8 -40.57 34.74 -5.19
CA ASP A 8 -40.92 34.49 -3.79
C ASP A 8 -42.29 33.80 -3.74
N ASN A 9 -42.29 32.49 -4.00
CA ASN A 9 -43.46 31.65 -3.86
C ASN A 9 -43.05 30.30 -3.27
N SER A 10 -42.72 30.33 -1.98
CA SER A 10 -42.51 29.15 -1.16
C SER A 10 -43.41 29.25 0.06
N ASP A 11 -44.73 29.11 -0.16
CA ASP A 11 -45.73 28.78 0.87
C ASP A 11 -45.46 27.37 1.42
N SER A 12 -44.37 27.23 2.17
CA SER A 12 -44.06 26.05 2.95
C SER A 12 -43.55 26.51 4.30
N ASP A 13 -44.49 26.77 5.22
CA ASP A 13 -44.27 26.98 6.66
C ASP A 13 -43.76 25.70 7.36
N GLY A 14 -42.75 25.05 6.77
CA GLY A 14 -42.03 23.93 7.35
C GLY A 14 -40.73 24.44 7.95
N GLU A 15 -40.47 24.15 9.22
CA GLU A 15 -39.15 24.36 9.81
C GLU A 15 -38.10 23.60 8.99
N LEU A 16 -37.18 24.35 8.37
CA LEU A 16 -36.07 23.77 7.63
C LEU A 16 -35.12 23.09 8.61
N LYS A 17 -35.13 21.77 8.65
CA LYS A 17 -34.18 20.97 9.42
C LYS A 17 -32.94 20.70 8.58
N VAL A 18 -31.80 21.24 9.01
CA VAL A 18 -30.51 20.96 8.40
C VAL A 18 -30.04 19.58 8.85
N ASN A 19 -29.66 18.73 7.89
CA ASN A 19 -28.99 17.46 8.19
C ASN A 19 -27.53 17.75 8.58
N THR A 20 -27.24 17.71 9.88
CA THR A 20 -25.93 17.99 10.44
C THR A 20 -24.88 16.98 10.00
N ASP A 21 -25.26 15.72 9.86
CA ASP A 21 -24.35 14.62 9.53
C ASP A 21 -23.88 14.75 8.08
N TYR A 22 -24.80 15.10 7.18
CA TYR A 22 -24.46 15.39 5.80
C TYR A 22 -23.55 16.62 5.68
N ALA A 23 -23.82 17.70 6.43
CA ALA A 23 -23.01 18.91 6.39
C ALA A 23 -21.55 18.65 6.81
N GLN A 24 -21.34 17.89 7.89
CA GLN A 24 -20.00 17.52 8.34
C GLN A 24 -19.25 16.68 7.29
N ASN A 25 -19.95 15.72 6.68
CA ASN A 25 -19.36 14.88 5.63
C ASN A 25 -19.06 15.67 4.36
N TYR A 26 -19.93 16.60 3.98
CA TYR A 26 -19.74 17.47 2.84
C TYR A 26 -18.51 18.37 3.02
N ASP A 27 -18.33 18.97 4.19
CA ASP A 27 -17.15 19.79 4.49
C ASP A 27 -15.85 18.99 4.36
N ASN A 28 -15.84 17.77 4.88
CA ASN A 28 -14.68 16.88 4.80
C ASN A 28 -14.39 16.44 3.36
N PHE A 29 -15.42 16.08 2.59
CA PHE A 29 -15.28 15.74 1.18
C PHE A 29 -14.74 16.94 0.38
N ARG A 30 -15.30 18.12 0.61
CA ARG A 30 -14.93 19.34 -0.10
C ARG A 30 -13.49 19.75 0.17
N LYS A 31 -13.06 19.69 1.43
CA LYS A 31 -11.65 19.94 1.83
C LYS A 31 -10.69 18.97 1.14
N LYS A 32 -11.03 17.68 1.07
CA LYS A 32 -10.19 16.67 0.39
C LYS A 32 -10.12 16.92 -1.12
N GLU A 33 -11.23 17.27 -1.74
CA GLU A 33 -11.31 17.60 -3.17
C GLU A 33 -10.42 18.81 -3.51
N GLU A 34 -10.52 19.88 -2.73
CA GLU A 34 -9.72 21.10 -2.91
C GLU A 34 -8.23 20.84 -2.70
N LEU A 35 -7.86 20.08 -1.67
CA LEU A 35 -6.48 19.69 -1.39
C LEU A 35 -5.92 18.85 -2.55
N ASN A 36 -6.70 17.91 -3.10
CA ASN A 36 -6.28 17.14 -4.26
C ASN A 36 -6.14 18.02 -5.52
N LYS A 37 -7.05 18.97 -5.71
CA LYS A 37 -6.96 19.96 -6.80
C LYS A 37 -5.72 20.84 -6.68
N LEU A 38 -5.30 21.21 -5.47
CA LEU A 38 -4.05 21.93 -5.22
C LEU A 38 -2.83 21.04 -5.52
N LYS A 39 -2.81 19.81 -5.01
CA LYS A 39 -1.74 18.84 -5.28
C LYS A 39 -1.57 18.54 -6.77
N THR A 40 -2.67 18.39 -7.51
CA THR A 40 -2.63 18.13 -8.95
C THR A 40 -2.19 19.35 -9.75
N LYS A 41 -2.56 20.56 -9.33
CA LYS A 41 -2.15 21.80 -10.01
C LYS A 41 -0.70 22.20 -9.74
N TYR A 42 -0.23 22.01 -8.51
CA TYR A 42 1.06 22.53 -8.05
C TYR A 42 2.10 21.44 -7.77
N GLY A 43 1.73 20.15 -7.90
CA GLY A 43 2.59 19.03 -7.56
C GLY A 43 2.70 18.76 -6.06
N VAL A 44 3.33 17.64 -5.71
CA VAL A 44 3.59 17.20 -4.31
C VAL A 44 4.60 18.12 -3.60
N ASP A 45 5.27 19.01 -4.35
CA ASP A 45 6.33 19.90 -3.87
C ASP A 45 5.82 21.09 -3.03
N LEU A 46 4.50 21.28 -2.86
CA LEU A 46 4.01 22.39 -2.02
C LEU A 46 4.15 22.12 -0.51
N ASN A 47 4.27 20.85 -0.10
CA ASN A 47 4.54 20.51 1.31
C ASN A 47 5.95 20.94 1.76
N THR A 48 6.86 21.29 0.83
CA THR A 48 8.16 21.88 1.15
C THR A 48 8.15 23.42 1.09
N ALA A 49 7.17 24.02 0.38
CA ALA A 49 7.09 25.47 0.19
C ALA A 49 6.24 26.20 1.25
N VAL A 50 5.23 25.55 1.84
CA VAL A 50 4.36 26.15 2.90
C VAL A 50 5.04 26.16 4.29
N SER A 51 6.22 25.56 4.42
CA SER A 51 6.99 25.54 5.69
C SER A 51 7.97 26.70 5.84
N LEU A 52 7.95 27.70 4.93
CA LEU A 52 8.94 28.78 4.92
C LEU A 52 8.43 30.18 5.28
N ASP A 53 7.11 30.42 5.47
CA ASP A 53 6.58 31.79 5.61
C ASP A 53 5.70 32.08 6.84
N ASN A 54 5.61 31.19 7.83
CA ASN A 54 4.82 31.50 9.03
C ASN A 54 5.57 31.19 10.34
N GLU A 55 6.44 32.12 10.72
CA GLU A 55 6.90 32.30 12.10
C GLU A 55 5.69 32.64 13.00
N GLU A 56 5.66 32.06 14.20
CA GLU A 56 4.75 32.34 15.32
C GLU A 56 3.31 31.79 15.24
N VAL A 57 3.12 30.51 15.65
CA VAL A 57 2.08 30.12 16.64
C VAL A 57 2.33 28.70 17.18
N GLU A 58 2.60 28.66 18.48
CA GLU A 58 2.37 27.60 19.49
C GLU A 58 1.93 26.18 19.03
N SER A 59 2.87 25.24 19.23
CA SER A 59 2.72 23.99 20.00
C SER A 59 1.38 23.22 19.95
N ASP A 60 1.25 22.31 18.99
CA ASP A 60 1.03 20.88 19.29
C ASP A 60 1.47 20.06 18.06
N SER A 61 2.79 19.87 17.96
CA SER A 61 3.42 19.08 16.90
C SER A 61 3.11 17.60 17.14
N SER A 62 1.97 17.14 16.63
CA SER A 62 1.75 15.71 16.39
C SER A 62 2.71 15.27 15.29
N SER A 63 3.89 14.89 15.74
CA SER A 63 4.95 14.25 14.97
C SER A 63 4.39 13.04 14.23
N SER A 64 3.92 13.26 12.99
CA SER A 64 3.72 12.19 12.04
C SER A 64 5.10 11.85 11.48
N SER A 65 5.77 10.93 12.20
CA SER A 65 7.06 10.35 11.90
C SER A 65 7.13 9.86 10.45
N SER A 66 7.63 10.71 9.55
CA SER A 66 8.08 10.30 8.23
C SER A 66 9.51 9.77 8.36
N GLU A 67 9.62 8.52 8.81
CA GLU A 67 10.86 7.76 9.02
C GLU A 67 11.57 7.33 7.73
N GLU A 68 11.12 7.77 6.55
CA GLU A 68 11.65 7.30 5.27
C GLU A 68 12.83 8.13 4.71
N ASP A 69 13.09 9.34 5.20
CA ASP A 69 14.20 10.19 4.72
C ASP A 69 15.38 10.29 5.72
N SER A 70 15.22 9.72 6.91
CA SER A 70 16.21 9.81 7.99
C SER A 70 17.46 8.92 7.76
N GLU A 71 17.45 8.03 6.77
CA GLU A 71 18.55 7.10 6.53
C GLU A 71 19.71 7.74 5.73
N GLY A 72 19.41 8.67 4.81
CA GLY A 72 20.43 9.46 4.09
C GLY A 72 21.07 10.54 4.97
N ASP A 73 20.29 11.15 5.86
CA ASP A 73 20.76 12.20 6.78
C ASP A 73 21.68 11.67 7.90
N LYS A 74 21.51 10.43 8.36
CA LYS A 74 22.35 9.86 9.43
C LYS A 74 23.81 9.67 9.02
N LEU A 75 24.04 9.28 7.76
CA LEU A 75 25.39 9.21 7.19
C LEU A 75 26.02 10.60 7.09
N ASN A 76 25.19 11.62 6.81
CA ASN A 76 25.63 13.00 6.75
C ASN A 76 25.94 13.56 8.16
N GLU A 77 25.19 13.19 9.20
CA GLU A 77 25.37 13.78 10.54
C GLU A 77 26.72 13.44 11.20
N GLN A 78 27.22 12.21 11.07
CA GLN A 78 28.55 11.86 11.61
C GLN A 78 29.68 12.50 10.80
N PHE A 79 29.54 12.52 9.47
CA PHE A 79 30.45 13.23 8.57
C PHE A 79 30.50 14.73 8.91
N ASP A 80 29.33 15.34 9.08
CA ASP A 80 29.17 16.76 9.43
C ASP A 80 29.80 17.08 10.78
N LYS A 81 29.67 16.21 11.79
CA LYS A 81 30.34 16.40 13.09
C LYS A 81 31.86 16.44 12.94
N GLU A 82 32.44 15.54 12.16
CA GLU A 82 33.88 15.54 11.90
C GLU A 82 34.30 16.73 11.02
N PHE A 83 33.48 17.11 10.04
CA PHE A 83 33.66 18.29 9.21
C PHE A 83 33.67 19.58 10.03
N TYR A 84 32.71 19.79 10.92
CA TYR A 84 32.68 20.98 11.78
C TYR A 84 33.82 21.00 12.79
N ARG A 85 34.25 19.83 13.31
CA ARG A 85 35.43 19.74 14.19
C ARG A 85 36.72 20.12 13.45
N THR A 86 36.90 19.62 12.23
CA THR A 86 38.07 19.96 11.39
C THR A 86 38.05 21.42 10.98
N LEU A 87 36.90 21.95 10.60
CA LEU A 87 36.70 23.36 10.27
C LEU A 87 36.98 24.29 11.46
N ALA A 88 36.57 23.92 12.68
CA ALA A 88 36.87 24.68 13.88
C ALA A 88 38.38 24.73 14.18
N ARG A 89 39.09 23.61 14.03
CA ARG A 89 40.55 23.54 14.17
C ARG A 89 41.27 24.38 13.12
N LEU A 90 40.77 24.34 11.88
CA LEU A 90 41.28 25.15 10.78
C LEU A 90 41.11 26.65 11.07
N LYS A 91 39.93 27.08 11.54
CA LYS A 91 39.67 28.47 11.92
C LYS A 91 40.54 28.96 13.09
N LYS A 92 40.81 28.08 14.06
CA LYS A 92 41.67 28.37 15.22
C LYS A 92 43.17 28.28 14.90
N LYS A 93 43.55 27.82 13.70
CA LYS A 93 44.95 27.57 13.29
C LYS A 93 45.67 26.62 14.24
N ASP A 94 44.99 25.58 14.70
CA ASP A 94 45.58 24.60 15.61
C ASP A 94 46.76 23.87 14.93
N PRO A 95 47.95 23.75 15.56
CA PRO A 95 49.14 23.18 14.92
C PRO A 95 48.98 21.69 14.55
N LEU A 96 48.01 21.00 15.15
CA LEU A 96 47.69 19.62 14.83
C LEU A 96 47.25 19.43 13.37
N ILE A 97 46.61 20.40 12.73
CA ILE A 97 46.16 20.26 11.33
C ILE A 97 47.33 20.16 10.33
N TYR A 98 48.54 20.53 10.75
CA TYR A 98 49.75 20.47 9.94
C TYR A 98 50.62 19.23 10.26
N ASP A 99 50.27 18.48 11.30
CA ASP A 99 50.99 17.26 11.65
C ASP A 99 50.54 16.11 10.74
N LYS A 100 51.47 15.59 9.94
CA LYS A 100 51.26 14.49 8.98
C LYS A 100 50.85 13.18 9.65
N LYS A 101 51.03 13.07 10.97
CA LYS A 101 50.59 11.90 11.77
C LYS A 101 49.10 11.94 12.12
N THR A 102 48.45 13.09 11.97
CA THR A 102 47.02 13.23 12.23
C THR A 102 46.24 12.97 10.96
N THR A 103 45.26 12.07 11.06
CA THR A 103 44.35 11.73 9.97
C THR A 103 42.93 12.06 10.40
N PHE A 104 42.21 12.76 9.52
CA PHE A 104 40.82 13.15 9.71
C PHE A 104 39.95 12.31 8.78
N PHE A 105 38.67 12.08 9.14
CA PHE A 105 37.71 11.32 8.34
C PHE A 105 37.92 9.80 8.26
N ASN A 106 38.80 9.20 9.09
CA ASN A 106 39.04 7.73 9.06
C ASN A 106 37.80 6.89 9.43
N ASN A 107 36.93 7.39 10.29
CA ASN A 107 35.76 6.64 10.75
C ASN A 107 34.65 6.55 9.71
N ILE A 108 34.80 7.24 8.57
CA ILE A 108 33.73 7.42 7.60
C ILE A 108 33.76 6.31 6.56
N GLU A 109 34.95 5.87 6.12
CA GLU A 109 35.09 4.78 5.15
C GLU A 109 34.57 3.44 5.71
N ASP A 110 34.86 3.15 6.99
CA ASP A 110 34.37 1.93 7.65
C ASP A 110 32.85 1.96 7.88
N GLN A 111 32.27 3.14 8.12
CA GLN A 111 30.84 3.29 8.40
C GLN A 111 29.96 3.33 7.14
N VAL A 112 30.46 3.83 6.01
CA VAL A 112 29.74 3.73 4.72
C VAL A 112 29.50 2.26 4.37
N ASN A 113 30.51 1.41 4.58
CA ASN A 113 30.41 -0.04 4.38
C ASN A 113 29.44 -0.73 5.37
N GLU A 114 29.29 -0.20 6.58
CA GLU A 114 28.38 -0.75 7.60
C GLU A 114 26.92 -0.30 7.39
N ALA A 115 26.72 0.92 6.88
CA ALA A 115 25.41 1.43 6.52
C ALA A 115 24.82 0.70 5.31
N GLU A 116 25.62 0.44 4.27
CA GLU A 116 25.18 -0.34 3.10
C GLU A 116 24.70 -1.76 3.49
N LYS A 117 25.39 -2.40 4.44
CA LYS A 117 25.00 -3.73 4.97
C LYS A 117 23.71 -3.69 5.78
N ASN A 118 23.49 -2.62 6.55
CA ASN A 118 22.25 -2.44 7.31
C ASN A 118 21.06 -2.10 6.39
N ASP A 119 21.29 -1.37 5.30
CA ASP A 119 20.27 -1.03 4.31
C ASP A 119 19.77 -2.27 3.55
N GLU A 120 20.65 -3.21 3.22
CA GLU A 120 20.24 -4.50 2.64
C GLU A 120 19.37 -5.32 3.60
N GLN A 121 19.62 -5.23 4.91
CA GLN A 121 18.82 -5.93 5.92
C GLN A 121 17.47 -5.24 6.17
N LYS A 122 17.41 -3.91 6.11
CA LYS A 122 16.16 -3.14 6.24
C LYS A 122 15.27 -3.26 5.00
N LYS A 123 15.83 -3.27 3.79
CA LYS A 123 15.08 -3.52 2.54
C LYS A 123 14.42 -4.90 2.52
N LYS A 124 14.98 -5.89 3.23
CA LYS A 124 14.35 -7.22 3.41
C LYS A 124 13.18 -7.23 4.42
N LYS A 125 13.08 -6.23 5.28
CA LYS A 125 12.01 -6.08 6.29
C LYS A 125 10.91 -5.10 5.88
N LYS A 126 11.14 -4.24 4.89
CA LYS A 126 10.09 -3.37 4.34
C LYS A 126 9.08 -4.27 3.61
N GLU A 127 7.84 -4.26 4.10
CA GLU A 127 6.72 -4.92 3.42
C GLU A 127 6.63 -4.44 1.97
N LYS A 128 6.19 -5.33 1.07
CA LYS A 128 6.06 -5.03 -0.35
C LYS A 128 5.21 -3.77 -0.54
N VAL A 129 5.78 -2.75 -1.20
CA VAL A 129 5.03 -1.61 -1.70
C VAL A 129 3.86 -2.12 -2.56
N MET A 130 2.65 -1.83 -2.11
CA MET A 130 1.41 -2.19 -2.82
C MET A 130 1.04 -1.05 -3.77
N PHE A 131 0.85 -1.36 -5.05
CA PHE A 131 0.29 -0.39 -5.99
C PHE A 131 -1.23 -0.39 -5.93
N LEU A 132 -1.88 0.68 -6.42
CA LEU A 132 -3.34 0.80 -6.44
C LEU A 132 -4.02 -0.43 -7.08
N ARG A 133 -3.45 -0.94 -8.17
CA ARG A 133 -3.93 -2.15 -8.85
C ARG A 133 -3.77 -3.42 -8.02
N ASP A 134 -2.76 -3.48 -7.16
CA ASP A 134 -2.57 -4.60 -6.25
C ASP A 134 -3.59 -4.57 -5.13
N TYR A 135 -3.96 -3.38 -4.65
CA TYR A 135 -5.03 -3.20 -3.67
C TYR A 135 -6.39 -3.59 -4.24
N GLU A 136 -6.73 -3.14 -5.46
CA GLU A 136 -7.95 -3.56 -6.16
C GLU A 136 -8.01 -5.09 -6.33
N ARG A 137 -6.92 -5.70 -6.80
CA ARG A 137 -6.82 -7.17 -6.93
C ARG A 137 -7.00 -7.86 -5.59
N LYS A 138 -6.39 -7.34 -4.52
CA LYS A 138 -6.52 -7.87 -3.16
C LYS A 138 -7.96 -7.81 -2.67
N ILE A 139 -8.68 -6.72 -2.93
CA ILE A 139 -10.11 -6.60 -2.60
C ILE A 139 -10.94 -7.62 -3.38
N ILE A 140 -10.67 -7.82 -4.66
CA ILE A 140 -11.39 -8.81 -5.47
C ILE A 140 -11.14 -10.23 -4.95
N THR A 141 -9.89 -10.57 -4.63
CA THR A 141 -9.50 -11.93 -4.23
C THR A 141 -9.88 -12.26 -2.79
N GLU A 142 -9.67 -11.35 -1.84
CA GLU A 142 -9.89 -11.61 -0.41
C GLU A 142 -11.29 -11.19 0.07
N ARG A 143 -11.91 -10.22 -0.58
CA ARG A 143 -13.21 -9.64 -0.19
C ARG A 143 -14.28 -9.75 -1.28
N GLU A 144 -14.05 -10.57 -2.30
CA GLU A 144 -14.96 -10.77 -3.44
C GLU A 144 -15.40 -9.45 -4.12
N GLY A 145 -14.58 -8.40 -4.03
CA GLY A 145 -14.89 -7.09 -4.61
C GLY A 145 -15.71 -6.16 -3.72
N LYS A 146 -15.99 -6.51 -2.46
CA LYS A 146 -16.69 -5.64 -1.51
C LYS A 146 -15.73 -4.69 -0.79
N TYR A 147 -16.06 -3.40 -0.85
CA TYR A 147 -15.34 -2.34 -0.15
C TYR A 147 -15.89 -2.21 1.28
N SER A 148 -15.05 -1.82 2.24
CA SER A 148 -15.42 -1.74 3.66
C SER A 148 -16.46 -0.66 4.00
N ASP A 149 -16.94 0.10 3.02
CA ASP A 149 -17.89 1.21 3.16
C ASP A 149 -19.32 0.80 2.77
N THR A 150 -19.53 -0.43 2.30
CA THR A 150 -20.89 -0.97 2.11
C THR A 150 -21.39 -1.49 3.45
N GLU A 151 -22.39 -0.82 4.02
CA GLU A 151 -23.06 -1.08 5.33
C GLU A 151 -23.63 -2.50 5.51
N ASP A 152 -23.44 -3.40 4.55
CA ASP A 152 -23.86 -4.78 4.63
C ASP A 152 -22.76 -5.65 5.26
N GLU A 153 -22.58 -5.50 6.58
CA GLU A 153 -22.01 -6.56 7.44
C GLU A 153 -22.98 -7.77 7.46
N VAL A 154 -23.16 -8.40 6.30
CA VAL A 154 -23.66 -9.76 6.26
C VAL A 154 -22.40 -10.61 6.34
N GLU A 155 -22.22 -11.31 7.46
CA GLU A 155 -21.27 -12.42 7.57
C GLU A 155 -21.43 -13.28 6.31
N ILE A 156 -20.54 -13.09 5.33
CA ILE A 156 -20.50 -13.92 4.15
C ILE A 156 -19.98 -15.25 4.69
N GLU A 157 -20.90 -16.17 5.00
CA GLU A 157 -20.57 -17.55 5.21
C GLU A 157 -19.67 -17.97 4.06
N GLN A 158 -18.39 -18.12 4.38
CA GLN A 158 -17.35 -18.45 3.43
C GLN A 158 -17.68 -19.82 2.84
N LYS A 159 -18.43 -19.84 1.74
CA LYS A 159 -18.45 -20.98 0.84
C LYS A 159 -17.11 -20.93 0.14
N LYS A 160 -16.11 -21.52 0.80
CA LYS A 160 -14.80 -21.74 0.20
C LYS A 160 -15.06 -22.56 -1.05
N ASP A 161 -14.88 -21.94 -2.20
CA ASP A 161 -14.86 -22.68 -3.45
C ASP A 161 -13.81 -23.80 -3.32
N PRO A 162 -14.12 -25.01 -3.79
CA PRO A 162 -13.23 -26.15 -3.66
C PRO A 162 -11.86 -25.82 -4.24
N THR A 163 -10.81 -26.27 -3.58
CA THR A 163 -9.45 -26.05 -4.10
C THR A 163 -9.29 -26.77 -5.43
N TYR A 164 -8.38 -26.36 -6.32
CA TYR A 164 -8.14 -27.05 -7.61
C TYR A 164 -7.99 -28.58 -7.49
N ILE A 165 -7.34 -29.07 -6.44
CA ILE A 165 -7.20 -30.52 -6.16
C ILE A 165 -8.55 -31.16 -5.82
N GLU A 166 -9.39 -30.45 -5.08
CA GLU A 166 -10.73 -30.87 -4.68
C GLU A 166 -11.70 -30.85 -5.86
N GLU A 167 -11.63 -29.82 -6.72
CA GLU A 167 -12.35 -29.78 -8.00
C GLU A 167 -12.00 -30.96 -8.90
N GLN A 168 -10.71 -31.26 -9.06
CA GLN A 168 -10.28 -32.43 -9.84
C GLN A 168 -10.82 -33.74 -9.27
N ARG A 169 -10.91 -33.85 -7.94
CA ARG A 169 -11.47 -35.03 -7.28
C ARG A 169 -12.97 -35.13 -7.53
N LEU A 170 -13.71 -34.04 -7.36
CA LEU A 170 -15.14 -33.95 -7.64
C LEU A 170 -15.44 -34.28 -9.11
N LEU A 171 -14.61 -33.79 -10.04
CA LEU A 171 -14.74 -34.08 -11.47
C LEU A 171 -14.50 -35.57 -11.79
N LYS A 172 -13.50 -36.19 -11.16
CA LYS A 172 -13.27 -37.64 -11.30
C LYS A 172 -14.41 -38.46 -10.71
N GLU A 173 -14.95 -38.02 -9.58
CA GLU A 173 -16.06 -38.70 -8.91
C GLU A 173 -17.37 -38.57 -9.69
N SER A 174 -17.68 -37.37 -10.22
CA SER A 174 -18.84 -37.17 -11.10
C SER A 174 -18.72 -37.97 -12.39
N PHE A 175 -17.53 -38.03 -12.99
CA PHE A 175 -17.25 -38.87 -14.14
C PHE A 175 -17.44 -40.37 -13.85
N LYS A 176 -16.98 -40.84 -12.68
CA LYS A 176 -17.16 -42.22 -12.24
C LYS A 176 -18.62 -42.53 -11.91
N LYS A 177 -19.36 -41.58 -11.33
CA LYS A 177 -20.78 -41.71 -11.03
C LYS A 177 -21.59 -41.82 -12.32
N ALA A 178 -21.31 -40.98 -13.31
CA ALA A 178 -21.92 -41.05 -14.63
C ALA A 178 -21.62 -42.37 -15.38
N PHE A 179 -20.56 -43.09 -15.01
CA PHE A 179 -20.28 -44.43 -15.55
C PHE A 179 -21.09 -45.54 -14.85
N ASN A 180 -21.48 -45.34 -13.59
CA ASN A 180 -22.22 -46.32 -12.79
C ASN A 180 -23.74 -46.10 -12.80
N ASP A 181 -24.19 -44.87 -13.10
CA ASP A 181 -25.59 -44.55 -13.37
C ASP A 181 -25.89 -45.06 -14.81
N GLU A 182 -26.10 -46.38 -14.91
CA GLU A 182 -26.44 -47.11 -16.12
C GLU A 182 -27.85 -46.72 -16.61
N ASP A 183 -27.94 -45.64 -17.38
CA ASP A 183 -28.98 -45.56 -18.41
C ASP A 183 -28.52 -46.45 -19.57
N GLU A 184 -29.25 -47.56 -19.77
CA GLU A 184 -28.93 -48.72 -20.62
C GLU A 184 -28.66 -48.42 -22.13
N ASP A 185 -28.67 -47.16 -22.56
CA ASP A 185 -28.63 -46.75 -23.96
C ASP A 185 -27.36 -45.99 -24.41
N ILE A 186 -26.39 -45.72 -23.52
CA ILE A 186 -25.20 -44.92 -23.89
C ILE A 186 -23.98 -45.82 -24.15
N GLU A 187 -23.89 -46.33 -25.38
CA GLU A 187 -22.77 -47.14 -25.90
C GLU A 187 -21.47 -46.32 -26.16
N LEU A 188 -21.18 -45.28 -25.36
CA LEU A 188 -20.13 -44.31 -25.64
C LEU A 188 -18.74 -44.71 -25.11
N LEU A 189 -18.67 -45.43 -23.99
CA LEU A 189 -17.41 -45.83 -23.34
C LEU A 189 -17.48 -47.26 -22.80
N LYS A 190 -16.80 -48.21 -23.45
CA LYS A 190 -16.67 -49.61 -22.99
C LYS A 190 -15.28 -49.84 -22.39
N PRO A 191 -15.16 -50.55 -21.25
CA PRO A 191 -13.86 -50.95 -20.73
C PRO A 191 -13.17 -51.90 -21.71
N LYS A 192 -11.91 -51.59 -22.10
CA LYS A 192 -11.12 -52.49 -22.95
C LYS A 192 -10.74 -53.74 -22.16
N GLU A 193 -11.16 -54.91 -22.61
CA GLU A 193 -10.64 -56.17 -22.11
C GLU A 193 -9.21 -56.40 -22.62
N LYS A 194 -8.27 -56.64 -21.71
CA LYS A 194 -6.88 -56.97 -22.08
C LYS A 194 -6.85 -58.36 -22.69
N SER A 195 -6.30 -58.48 -23.90
CA SER A 195 -6.02 -59.78 -24.52
C SER A 195 -4.95 -60.54 -23.73
N GLU A 196 -4.94 -61.87 -23.83
CA GLU A 196 -3.99 -62.73 -23.12
C GLU A 196 -2.52 -62.34 -23.40
N THR A 197 -2.26 -61.85 -24.61
CA THR A 197 -0.96 -61.32 -25.05
C THR A 197 -0.52 -60.05 -24.31
N GLU A 198 -1.45 -59.16 -23.94
CA GLU A 198 -1.16 -57.95 -23.17
C GLU A 198 -1.00 -58.25 -21.67
N LYS A 199 -1.67 -59.30 -21.16
CA LYS A 199 -1.54 -59.72 -19.75
C LYS A 199 -0.19 -60.38 -19.45
N GLN A 200 0.40 -61.08 -20.42
CA GLN A 200 1.72 -61.72 -20.26
C GLN A 200 2.89 -60.73 -20.28
N GLN A 201 2.72 -59.53 -20.84
CA GLN A 201 3.77 -58.51 -20.91
C GLN A 201 3.86 -57.59 -19.69
N VAL A 202 2.89 -57.66 -18.75
CA VAL A 202 2.82 -56.77 -17.57
C VAL A 202 3.31 -57.47 -16.29
N ASN A 203 3.99 -58.61 -16.41
CA ASN A 203 4.63 -59.31 -15.29
C ASN A 203 6.16 -59.16 -15.34
#